data_AF-F6GHC6-F1
#
_entry.id   AF-F6GHC6-F1
#
_cell.length_a   1.000
_cell.length_b   1.000
_cell.length_c   1.000
_cell.angle_alpha   90.00
_cell.angle_beta   90.00
_cell.angle_gamma   90.00
#
_symmetry.space_group_name_H-M   'P 1'
#
loop_
_entity.id
_entity.type
_entity.pdbx_description
1 polymer ?
#
loop_
_entity_poly.entity_id
_entity_poly.type
_entity_poly.pdbx_seq_one_letter_code
_entity_poly.pdbx_strand_id
1 'polypeptide(L)' 'MTLKKLILPLVVYLIGFGVTIIAALFKMMHWPYGAELLIFGMLFQALGVLITIIILIKLYFKKNKEIL' A
#
# COMPACT_ATOMS: atom_id res chain seq x y z
N MET A 1 -17.39 4.34 15.02
CA MET A 1 -16.47 4.62 13.89
C MET A 1 -15.11 4.00 14.17
N THR A 2 -14.88 2.72 13.82
CA THR A 2 -13.71 1.99 14.34
C THR A 2 -12.45 2.30 13.53
N LEU A 3 -11.72 3.34 13.94
CA LEU A 3 -10.42 3.78 13.39
C LEU A 3 -9.43 2.61 13.19
N LYS A 4 -9.55 1.56 14.03
CA LYS A 4 -8.79 0.31 13.94
C LYS A 4 -8.88 -0.40 12.58
N LYS A 5 -9.97 -0.23 11.83
CA LYS A 5 -10.14 -0.82 10.49
C LYS A 5 -9.27 -0.15 9.43
N LEU A 6 -8.79 1.08 9.69
CA LEU A 6 -7.90 1.81 8.79
C LEU A 6 -6.43 1.56 9.09
N ILE A 7 -6.10 1.16 10.32
CA ILE A 7 -4.72 0.87 10.75
C ILE A 7 -4.14 -0.28 9.92
N LEU A 8 -4.91 -1.36 9.70
CA LEU A 8 -4.43 -2.51 8.94
C LEU A 8 -4.01 -2.15 7.49
N PRO A 9 -4.85 -1.52 6.65
CA PRO A 9 -4.44 -1.13 5.31
C PRO A 9 -3.31 -0.08 5.31
N LEU A 10 -3.29 0.83 6.28
CA LEU A 10 -2.21 1.81 6.42
C LEU A 10 -0.85 1.15 6.72
N VAL A 11 -0.82 0.15 7.59
CA VAL A 11 0.41 -0.60 7.89
C VAL A 11 0.91 -1.35 6.65
N VAL A 12 0.01 -2.00 5.90
CA VAL A 12 0.36 -2.66 4.64
C VAL A 12 0.94 -1.67 3.62
N TYR A 13 0.35 -0.48 3.52
CA TYR A 13 0.86 0.60 2.66
C TYR A 13 2.27 1.05 3.07
N LEU A 14 2.50 1.29 4.36
CA LEU A 14 3.81 1.73 4.87
C LEU A 14 4.91 0.68 4.69
N ILE A 15 4.57 -0.61 4.85
CA ILE A 15 5.49 -1.71 4.56
C ILE A 15 5.88 -1.72 3.08
N GLY A 16 4.88 -1.64 2.18
CA GLY A 16 5.13 -1.55 0.73
C GLY A 16 6.00 -0.36 0.36
N PHE A 17 5.75 0.80 0.97
CA PHE A 17 6.56 2.01 0.77
C PHE A 17 8.02 1.83 1.21
N GLY A 18 8.26 1.21 2.37
CA GLY A 18 9.61 0.89 2.83
C GLY A 18 10.37 -0.05 1.89
N VAL A 19 9.69 -1.09 1.39
CA VAL A 19 10.27 -2.03 0.41
C VAL A 19 10.63 -1.30 -0.90
N THR A 20 9.76 -0.42 -1.41
CA THR A 20 10.06 0.36 -2.61
C THR A 20 11.25 1.28 -2.44
N ILE A 21 11.41 1.93 -1.27
CA ILE A 21 12.59 2.77 -0.98
C ILE A 21 13.87 1.93 -1.02
N ILE A 22 13.87 0.77 -0.36
CA ILE A 22 15.02 -0.14 -0.34
C ILE A 22 15.35 -0.58 -1.78
N ALA A 23 14.36 -0.99 -2.55
CA ALA A 23 14.57 -1.41 -3.93
C ALA A 23 15.08 -0.28 -4.84
N ALA A 24 14.60 0.96 -4.64
CA ALA A 24 15.12 2.13 -5.34
C ALA A 24 16.58 2.40 -5.00
N LEU A 25 16.98 2.19 -3.75
CA LEU A 25 18.35 2.32 -3.30
C LEU A 25 19.25 1.27 -3.96
N PHE A 26 18.83 -0.01 -4.01
CA PHE A 26 19.55 -1.06 -4.74
C PHE A 26 19.69 -0.78 -6.24
N LYS A 27 18.65 -0.20 -6.87
CA LYS A 27 18.71 0.22 -8.27
C LYS A 27 19.75 1.34 -8.48
N MET A 28 19.81 2.33 -7.58
CA MET A 28 20.82 3.39 -7.64
C MET A 28 22.25 2.85 -7.46
N MET A 29 22.41 1.79 -6.65
CA MET A 29 23.69 1.11 -6.44
C MET A 29 24.15 0.23 -7.61
N HIS A 30 23.44 0.23 -8.76
CA HIS A 30 23.74 -0.60 -9.94
C HIS A 30 23.78 -2.11 -9.65
N TRP A 31 23.09 -2.54 -8.60
CA TRP A 31 23.02 -3.95 -8.27
C TRP A 31 22.33 -4.69 -9.45
N PRO A 32 22.88 -5.84 -9.92
CA PRO A 32 22.38 -6.53 -11.12
C PRO A 32 20.89 -6.88 -11.08
N TYR A 33 20.30 -6.98 -9.88
CA TYR A 33 18.87 -7.28 -9.68
C TYR A 33 18.05 -6.10 -9.14
N GLY A 34 18.61 -4.88 -9.14
CA GLY A 34 17.96 -3.71 -8.56
C GLY A 34 16.69 -3.28 -9.31
N ALA A 35 16.62 -3.50 -10.63
CA ALA A 35 15.44 -3.18 -11.42
C ALA A 35 14.29 -4.16 -11.15
N GLU A 36 14.58 -5.46 -11.06
CA GLU A 36 13.62 -6.50 -10.75
C GLU A 36 13.07 -6.30 -9.35
N LEU A 37 13.93 -6.04 -8.36
CA LEU A 37 13.50 -5.75 -6.99
C LEU A 37 12.58 -4.52 -6.94
N LEU A 38 12.87 -3.48 -7.73
CA LEU A 38 12.05 -2.27 -7.83
C LEU A 38 10.68 -2.58 -8.43
N ILE A 39 10.63 -3.36 -9.50
CA ILE A 39 9.38 -3.76 -10.16
C ILE A 39 8.52 -4.56 -9.17
N PHE A 40 9.09 -5.52 -8.45
CA PHE A 40 8.37 -6.25 -7.41
C PHE A 40 7.88 -5.32 -6.30
N GLY A 41 8.72 -4.45 -5.76
CA GLY A 41 8.34 -3.47 -4.73
C GLY A 41 7.19 -2.56 -5.17
N MET A 42 7.26 -2.03 -6.39
CA MET A 42 6.21 -1.19 -6.97
C MET A 42 4.90 -1.96 -7.20
N LEU A 43 4.96 -3.23 -7.63
CA LEU A 43 3.79 -4.10 -7.77
C LEU A 43 3.09 -4.32 -6.42
N PHE A 44 3.84 -4.67 -5.38
CA PHE A 44 3.30 -4.81 -4.03
C PHE A 44 2.70 -3.51 -3.51
N GLN A 45 3.36 -2.37 -3.75
CA GLN A 45 2.86 -1.06 -3.36
C GLN A 45 1.56 -0.70 -4.09
N ALA A 46 1.48 -0.93 -5.41
CA ALA A 46 0.29 -0.67 -6.21
C ALA A 46 -0.92 -1.50 -5.74
N LEU A 47 -0.70 -2.80 -5.45
CA LEU A 47 -1.74 -3.67 -4.91
C LEU A 47 -2.19 -3.23 -3.51
N GLY A 48 -1.25 -2.86 -2.63
CA GLY A 48 -1.54 -2.37 -1.29
C GLY A 48 -2.40 -1.08 -1.31
N VAL A 49 -2.09 -0.15 -2.20
CA VAL A 49 -2.88 1.08 -2.40
C VAL A 49 -4.28 0.75 -2.92
N LEU A 50 -4.39 -0.12 -3.91
CA LEU A 50 -5.68 -0.49 -4.51
C LEU A 50 -6.63 -1.10 -3.45
N ILE A 51 -6.11 -2.04 -2.65
CA ILE A 51 -6.86 -2.67 -1.55
C ILE A 51 -7.29 -1.63 -0.51
N THR A 52 -6.39 -0.72 -0.14
CA THR A 52 -6.67 0.37 0.80
C THR A 52 -7.81 1.26 0.32
N ILE A 53 -7.80 1.65 -0.97
CA ILE A 53 -8.85 2.45 -1.60
C ILE A 53 -10.19 1.71 -1.59
N ILE A 54 -10.21 0.43 -1.95
CA ILE A 54 -11.44 -0.38 -1.95
C ILE A 54 -12.05 -0.46 -0.54
N ILE A 55 -11.21 -0.67 0.48
CA ILE A 55 -11.65 -0.71 1.89
C ILE A 55 -12.20 0.66 2.31
N LEU A 56 -11.52 1.75 1.96
CA LEU A 56 -11.96 3.12 2.23
C LEU A 56 -13.32 3.42 1.60
N ILE A 57 -13.51 3.07 0.33
CA ILE A 57 -14.80 3.24 -0.37
C ILE A 57 -15.89 2.43 0.33
N LYS A 58 -15.66 1.15 0.64
CA LYS A 58 -16.63 0.31 1.37
C LYS A 58 -16.98 0.90 2.74
N LEU A 59 -15.99 1.45 3.47
CA LEU A 59 -16.22 2.10 4.76
C LEU A 59 -17.04 3.39 4.62
N TYR A 60 -16.78 4.20 3.59
CA TYR A 60 -17.53 5.42 3.31
C TYR A 60 -19.00 5.10 3.00
N PHE A 61 -19.27 4.17 2.09
CA PHE A 61 -20.63 3.76 1.73
C PHE A 61 -21.37 3.10 2.90
N LYS A 62 -20.69 2.29 3.73
CA LYS A 62 -21.30 1.71 4.93
C LYS A 62 -21.71 2.80 5.92
N LYS A 63 -20.83 3.77 6.19
CA LYS A 63 -21.13 4.89 7.09
C LYS A 63 -22.33 5.72 6.59
N ASN A 64 -22.44 5.96 5.28
CA ASN A 64 -23.55 6.75 4.74
C ASN A 64 -24.91 6.03 4.88
N LYS A 65 -24.92 4.70 4.80
CA LYS A 65 -26.14 3.89 4.94
C LYS A 65 -26.65 3.78 6.38
N GLU A 66 -25.80 4.05 7.38
CA GLU A 66 -26.18 4.09 8.81
C GLU A 66 -26.74 5.46 9.23
N ILE A 67 -26.68 6.48 8.37
CA ILE A 67 -27.14 7.85 8.63
C ILE A 67 -28.54 8.12 8.02
N LEU A 68 -28.99 7.26 7.10
CA LEU A 68 -30.33 7.25 6.50
C LEU A 68 -31.23 6.23 7.22
#